data_AF-A0A8T3NGT5-F1
#
_entry.id   AF-A0A8T3NGT5-F1
#
_cell.length_a   1.000
_cell.length_b   1.000
_cell.length_c   1.000
_cell.angle_alpha   90.00
_cell.angle_beta   90.00
_cell.angle_gamma   90.00
#
_symmetry.space_group_name_H-M   'P 1'
#
loop_
_entity.id
_entity.type
_entity.pdbx_description
1 polymer ?
#
loop_
_entity_poly.entity_id
_entity_poly.type
_entity_poly.pdbx_seq_one_letter_code
_entity_poly.pdbx_strand_id
1 'polypeptide(L)'
;MLSADALDAAVVRLTARPLGGVAFRLIHARYAVTALSAIGSLRRGGRYNAPGTFEALYLADSPVTALREVEALVQTEAGLLGVKGPPRILLSVEYALSAVADLADPEIHAALGTDADELCAPWRPLNARGR
;
A
#
# COMPACT_ATOMS: atom_id res chain seq x y z
N MET A 1 -0.29 -1.06 21.02
CA MET A 1 0.92 -1.03 20.18
C MET A 1 2.09 -1.64 20.92
N LEU A 2 2.86 -2.47 20.22
CA LEU A 2 4.09 -3.07 20.70
C LEU A 2 5.23 -2.03 20.74
N SER A 3 6.28 -2.29 21.53
CA SER A 3 7.56 -1.57 21.38
C SER A 3 8.24 -1.97 20.06
N ALA A 4 9.22 -1.20 19.60
CA ALA A 4 9.97 -1.51 18.38
C ALA A 4 10.57 -2.92 18.40
N ASP A 5 11.29 -3.29 19.47
CA ASP A 5 11.88 -4.63 19.61
C ASP A 5 10.82 -5.75 19.63
N ALA A 6 9.68 -5.49 20.26
CA ALA A 6 8.58 -6.45 20.32
C ALA A 6 7.90 -6.61 18.96
N LEU A 7 7.79 -5.51 18.18
CA LEU A 7 7.26 -5.52 16.82
C LEU A 7 8.19 -6.28 15.87
N ASP A 8 9.50 -6.01 15.91
CA ASP A 8 10.48 -6.73 15.10
C ASP A 8 10.43 -8.23 15.38
N ALA A 9 10.36 -8.62 16.66
CA ALA A 9 10.23 -10.02 17.05
C ALA A 9 8.88 -10.63 16.62
N ALA A 10 7.80 -9.86 16.58
CA ALA A 10 6.49 -10.30 16.09
C ALA A 10 6.51 -10.50 14.57
N VAL A 11 7.08 -9.56 13.81
CA VAL A 11 7.19 -9.62 12.34
C VAL A 11 7.95 -10.86 11.90
N VAL A 12 9.07 -11.18 12.57
CA VAL A 12 9.86 -12.40 12.26
C VAL A 12 9.07 -13.69 12.47
N ARG A 13 8.05 -13.68 13.34
CA ARG A 13 7.22 -14.84 13.66
C ARG A 13 5.95 -14.94 12.81
N LEU A 14 5.65 -13.95 11.98
CA LEU A 14 4.44 -13.99 11.15
C LEU A 14 4.51 -15.14 10.16
N THR A 15 3.40 -15.87 10.04
CA THR A 15 3.22 -16.82 8.95
C THR A 15 3.05 -16.05 7.65
N ALA A 16 4.09 -16.06 6.82
CA ALA A 16 4.01 -15.53 5.47
C ALA A 16 3.64 -16.64 4.48
N ARG A 17 2.86 -16.30 3.46
CA ARG A 17 2.48 -17.23 2.38
C ARG A 17 2.93 -16.71 1.02
N PRO A 18 3.30 -17.58 0.07
CA PRO A 18 3.49 -17.15 -1.31
C PRO A 18 2.16 -16.65 -1.88
N LEU A 19 2.23 -15.67 -2.77
CA LEU A 19 1.05 -15.10 -3.44
C LEU A 19 1.41 -14.70 -4.86
N GLY A 20 0.54 -14.99 -5.80
CA GLY A 20 0.71 -14.58 -7.20
C GLY A 20 -0.63 -14.21 -7.82
N GLY A 21 -0.56 -13.47 -8.92
CA GLY A 21 -1.74 -13.05 -9.66
C GLY A 21 -1.50 -11.76 -10.42
N VAL A 22 -2.59 -11.03 -10.68
CA VAL A 22 -2.56 -9.72 -11.32
C VAL A 22 -3.02 -8.67 -10.32
N ALA A 23 -2.26 -7.59 -10.22
CA ALA A 23 -2.61 -6.41 -9.45
C ALA A 23 -2.53 -5.16 -10.34
N PHE A 24 -3.00 -4.03 -9.83
CA PHE A 24 -3.18 -2.82 -10.59
C PHE A 24 -2.38 -1.66 -10.02
N ARG A 25 -1.76 -0.88 -10.91
CA ARG A 25 -0.99 0.31 -10.54
C ARG A 25 -1.38 1.48 -11.41
N LEU A 26 -1.70 2.60 -10.79
CA LEU A 26 -2.01 3.83 -11.52
C LEU A 26 -0.86 4.82 -11.38
N ILE A 27 -0.26 5.19 -12.51
CA ILE A 27 0.88 6.11 -12.57
C ILE A 27 0.56 7.35 -13.39
N HIS A 28 1.26 8.45 -13.14
CA HIS A 28 1.24 9.58 -14.08
C HIS A 28 1.93 9.17 -15.39
N ALA A 29 1.39 9.57 -16.54
CA ALA A 29 1.89 9.16 -17.86
C ALA A 29 3.38 9.43 -18.09
N ARG A 30 3.95 10.47 -17.47
CA ARG A 30 5.39 10.77 -17.52
C ARG A 30 6.29 9.66 -16.97
N TYR A 31 5.75 8.74 -16.19
CA TYR A 31 6.48 7.60 -15.62
C TYR A 31 6.30 6.32 -16.43
N ALA A 32 5.73 6.36 -17.64
CA ALA A 32 5.50 5.17 -18.47
C ALA A 32 6.74 4.30 -18.64
N VAL A 33 7.91 4.92 -18.87
CA VAL A 33 9.19 4.21 -19.06
C VAL A 33 9.70 3.58 -17.76
N THR A 34 9.35 4.15 -16.61
CA THR A 34 9.79 3.71 -15.27
C THR A 34 8.60 3.17 -14.47
N ALA A 35 7.65 2.51 -15.15
CA ALA A 35 6.34 2.16 -14.61
C ALA A 35 6.41 1.38 -13.28
N LEU A 36 7.36 0.46 -13.20
CA LEU A 36 7.61 -0.41 -12.04
C LEU A 36 8.68 0.12 -11.08
N SER A 37 9.19 1.34 -11.29
CA SER A 37 10.14 1.93 -10.34
C SER A 37 9.43 2.26 -9.02
N ALA A 38 10.05 1.86 -7.91
CA ALA A 38 9.58 2.12 -6.56
C ALA A 38 10.42 3.20 -5.84
N ILE A 39 11.38 3.83 -6.53
CA ILE A 39 12.27 4.86 -5.96
C ILE A 39 11.52 6.03 -5.30
N GLY A 40 10.31 6.32 -5.78
CA GLY A 40 9.46 7.35 -5.21
C GLY A 40 9.04 7.07 -3.76
N SER A 41 8.85 5.80 -3.40
CA SER A 41 8.51 5.39 -2.04
C SER A 41 9.73 5.45 -1.12
N LEU A 42 10.93 5.14 -1.63
CA LEU A 42 12.16 5.29 -0.84
C LEU A 42 12.37 6.77 -0.48
N ARG A 43 12.14 7.69 -1.42
CA ARG A 43 12.37 9.12 -1.19
C ARG A 43 11.32 9.79 -0.30
N ARG A 44 10.06 9.36 -0.38
CA ARG A 44 8.91 10.05 0.25
C ARG A 44 8.21 9.24 1.34
N GLY A 45 8.55 7.96 1.48
CA GLY A 45 7.78 7.01 2.24
C GLY A 45 6.41 6.73 1.63
N GLY A 46 5.65 5.90 2.33
CA GLY A 46 4.25 5.63 2.13
C GLY A 46 3.66 5.04 3.40
N ARG A 47 2.42 4.53 3.34
CA ARG A 47 1.75 3.94 4.51
C ARG A 47 2.58 2.82 5.15
N TYR A 48 3.18 1.95 4.34
CA TYR A 48 3.87 0.75 4.79
C TYR A 48 5.40 0.79 4.62
N ASN A 49 5.98 1.95 4.29
CA ASN A 49 7.43 2.10 4.23
C ASN A 49 7.85 3.51 4.67
N ALA A 50 8.79 3.59 5.61
CA ALA A 50 9.36 4.87 6.01
C ALA A 50 10.25 5.46 4.90
N PRO A 51 10.36 6.79 4.81
CA PRO A 51 11.33 7.42 3.91
C PRO A 51 12.77 6.99 4.25
N GLY A 52 13.57 6.68 3.23
CA GLY A 52 14.98 6.35 3.36
C GLY A 52 15.29 4.90 3.76
N THR A 53 14.28 4.04 3.96
CA THR A 53 14.51 2.65 4.40
C THR A 53 14.62 1.67 3.22
N PHE A 54 13.55 1.49 2.46
CA PHE A 54 13.50 0.58 1.32
C PHE A 54 12.49 1.02 0.25
N GLU A 55 12.67 0.50 -0.96
CA GLU A 55 11.72 0.66 -2.06
C GLU A 55 10.49 -0.24 -1.88
N ALA A 56 9.31 0.32 -2.10
CA ALA A 56 8.02 -0.33 -1.94
C ALA A 56 7.13 -0.02 -3.16
N LEU A 57 6.70 -1.06 -3.85
CA LEU A 57 5.81 -0.95 -5.00
C LEU A 57 4.36 -1.11 -4.55
N TYR A 58 3.63 0.00 -4.47
CA TYR A 58 2.21 -0.01 -4.15
C TYR A 58 1.39 -0.49 -5.36
N LEU A 59 0.57 -1.50 -5.12
CA LEU A 59 -0.35 -2.14 -6.06
C LEU A 59 -1.72 -2.29 -5.39
N ALA A 60 -2.77 -2.35 -6.19
CA ALA A 60 -4.13 -2.58 -5.74
C ALA A 60 -4.68 -3.90 -6.31
N ASP A 61 -5.60 -4.53 -5.59
CA ASP A 61 -6.27 -5.77 -5.99
C ASP A 61 -7.28 -5.57 -7.14
N SER A 62 -7.76 -4.34 -7.34
CA SER A 62 -8.69 -4.00 -8.40
C SER A 62 -8.33 -2.67 -9.10
N PRO A 63 -8.77 -2.50 -10.37
CA PRO A 63 -8.66 -1.22 -11.09
C PRO A 63 -9.27 -0.05 -10.33
N VAL A 64 -10.43 -0.29 -9.69
CA VAL A 64 -11.20 0.74 -8.98
C VAL A 64 -10.47 1.19 -7.73
N THR A 65 -9.89 0.25 -6.97
CA THR A 65 -9.04 0.55 -5.81
C THR A 65 -7.84 1.41 -6.23
N ALA A 66 -7.13 1.05 -7.31
CA ALA A 66 -5.99 1.83 -7.81
C ALA A 66 -6.37 3.28 -8.21
N LEU A 67 -7.57 3.48 -8.76
CA LEU A 67 -8.09 4.80 -9.10
C LEU A 67 -8.46 5.63 -7.87
N ARG A 68 -9.04 5.00 -6.84
CA ARG A 68 -9.40 5.66 -5.57
C ARG A 68 -8.17 6.09 -4.76
N GLU A 69 -7.12 5.27 -4.72
CA GLU A 69 -5.88 5.55 -3.98
C GLU A 69 -5.16 6.84 -4.39
N VAL A 70 -5.37 7.30 -5.63
CA VAL A 70 -4.77 8.54 -6.14
C VAL A 70 -5.77 9.67 -6.29
N GLU A 71 -6.93 9.54 -5.64
CA GLU A 71 -8.04 10.49 -5.64
C GLU A 71 -8.50 10.84 -7.07
N ALA A 72 -8.34 9.90 -8.03
CA ALA A 72 -8.82 10.09 -9.40
C ALA A 72 -10.32 9.86 -9.54
N LEU A 73 -10.96 9.25 -8.53
CA LEU A 73 -12.40 9.05 -8.43
C LEU A 73 -12.91 9.59 -7.10
N VAL A 74 -14.05 10.25 -7.14
CA VAL A 74 -14.81 10.66 -5.95
C VAL A 74 -16.18 10.00 -6.01
N GLN A 75 -16.63 9.45 -4.87
CA GLN A 75 -17.98 8.92 -4.73
C GLN A 75 -18.95 10.08 -4.52
N THR A 76 -20.00 10.13 -5.33
CA THR A 76 -21.11 11.09 -5.23
C THR A 76 -22.44 10.35 -5.12
N GLU A 77 -23.53 11.07 -4.82
CA GLU A 77 -24.89 10.51 -4.81
C GLU A 77 -25.29 9.94 -6.18
N ALA A 78 -24.75 10.50 -7.27
CA ALA A 78 -25.01 10.06 -8.64
C ALA A 78 -24.06 8.92 -9.11
N GLY A 79 -23.15 8.44 -8.26
CA GLY A 79 -22.15 7.43 -8.58
C GLY A 79 -20.70 7.92 -8.52
N LEU A 80 -19.79 7.20 -9.20
CA LEU A 80 -18.36 7.54 -9.25
C LEU A 80 -18.10 8.62 -10.31
N LEU A 81 -17.49 9.73 -9.87
CA LEU A 81 -17.10 10.85 -10.73
C LEU A 81 -15.57 10.90 -10.88
N GLY A 82 -15.10 11.06 -12.11
CA GLY A 82 -13.68 11.27 -12.39
C GLY A 82 -13.21 12.68 -12.01
N VAL A 83 -12.08 12.78 -11.31
CA VAL A 83 -11.43 14.06 -10.99
C VAL A 83 -10.53 14.48 -12.13
N LYS A 84 -10.70 15.72 -12.61
CA LYS A 84 -9.85 16.29 -13.66
C LYS A 84 -8.40 16.35 -13.17
N GLY A 85 -7.48 15.77 -13.92
CA GLY A 85 -6.06 15.74 -13.58
C GLY A 85 -5.17 15.46 -14.80
N PRO A 86 -3.85 15.44 -14.61
CA PRO A 86 -2.93 15.06 -15.68
C PRO A 86 -3.17 13.61 -16.14
N PRO A 87 -2.76 13.24 -17.37
CA PRO A 87 -2.97 11.90 -17.88
C PRO A 87 -2.27 10.85 -17.00
N ARG A 88 -2.99 9.76 -16.74
CA ARG A 88 -2.54 8.62 -15.95
C ARG A 88 -2.68 7.34 -16.76
N ILE A 89 -1.84 6.35 -16.44
CA ILE A 89 -1.82 5.04 -17.07
C ILE A 89 -2.14 4.02 -15.99
N LEU A 90 -3.22 3.26 -16.19
CA LEU A 90 -3.53 2.10 -15.37
C LEU A 90 -2.80 0.89 -15.96
N LEU A 91 -1.99 0.24 -15.13
CA LEU A 91 -1.22 -0.93 -15.48
C LEU A 91 -1.84 -2.15 -14.81
N SER A 92 -1.89 -3.26 -15.55
CA SER A 92 -2.01 -4.59 -14.96
C SER A 92 -0.60 -5.13 -14.76
N VAL A 93 -0.29 -5.56 -13.55
CA VAL A 93 1.03 -6.05 -13.14
C VAL A 93 0.85 -7.49 -12.69
N GLU A 94 1.40 -8.41 -13.46
CA GLU A 94 1.55 -9.80 -13.00
C GLU A 94 2.65 -9.85 -11.94
N TYR A 95 2.39 -10.57 -10.86
CA TYR A 95 3.33 -10.70 -9.75
C TYR A 95 3.39 -12.14 -9.24
N ALA A 96 4.56 -12.49 -8.71
CA ALA A 96 4.81 -13.70 -7.95
C ALA A 96 5.68 -13.33 -6.75
N LEU A 97 5.10 -13.41 -5.55
CA LEU A 97 5.73 -13.09 -4.28
C LEU A 97 5.98 -14.38 -3.49
N SER A 98 7.17 -14.50 -2.91
CA SER A 98 7.56 -15.67 -2.12
C SER A 98 6.96 -15.68 -0.71
N ALA A 99 6.72 -14.49 -0.14
CA ALA A 99 6.28 -14.34 1.24
C ALA A 99 5.46 -13.05 1.38
N VAL A 100 4.21 -13.19 1.80
CA VAL A 100 3.27 -12.09 2.07
C VAL A 100 2.63 -12.32 3.45
N ALA A 101 2.70 -11.29 4.30
CA ALA A 101 1.91 -11.22 5.52
C ALA A 101 0.52 -10.67 5.18
N ASP A 102 -0.54 -11.39 5.56
CA ASP A 102 -1.92 -10.99 5.29
C ASP A 102 -2.44 -10.06 6.39
N LEU A 103 -2.27 -8.75 6.21
CA LEU A 103 -2.78 -7.77 7.17
C LEU A 103 -4.31 -7.63 7.16
N ALA A 104 -5.06 -8.51 6.48
CA ALA A 104 -6.50 -8.64 6.69
C ALA A 104 -6.86 -9.69 7.75
N ASP A 105 -5.89 -10.51 8.18
CA ASP A 105 -6.07 -11.57 9.15
C ASP A 105 -6.09 -11.02 10.60
N PRO A 106 -7.19 -11.21 11.37
CA PRO A 106 -7.27 -10.80 12.77
C PRO A 106 -6.21 -11.44 13.68
N GLU A 107 -5.71 -12.63 13.34
CA GLU A 107 -4.62 -13.26 14.10
C GLU A 107 -3.31 -12.49 13.94
N ILE A 108 -3.05 -11.98 12.74
CA ILE A 108 -1.89 -11.12 12.46
C ILE A 108 -2.05 -9.77 13.15
N HIS A 109 -3.26 -9.22 13.21
CA HIS A 109 -3.55 -8.00 13.98
C HIS A 109 -3.19 -8.17 15.46
N ALA A 110 -3.67 -9.26 16.07
CA ALA A 110 -3.38 -9.58 17.46
C ALA A 110 -1.87 -9.77 17.70
N ALA A 111 -1.17 -10.46 16.79
CA ALA A 111 0.27 -10.69 16.89
C ALA A 111 1.10 -9.40 16.80
N LEU A 112 0.66 -8.44 15.98
CA LEU A 112 1.33 -7.14 15.79
C LEU A 112 0.86 -6.06 16.79
N GLY A 113 -0.19 -6.33 17.56
CA GLY A 113 -0.80 -5.36 18.48
C GLY A 113 -1.37 -4.15 17.74
N THR A 114 -1.94 -4.39 16.56
CA THR A 114 -2.63 -3.44 15.67
C THR A 114 -4.08 -3.88 15.44
N ASP A 115 -4.86 -3.10 14.69
CA ASP A 115 -6.22 -3.42 14.30
C ASP A 115 -6.60 -2.76 12.95
N ALA A 116 -7.78 -3.10 12.44
CA ALA A 116 -8.29 -2.54 11.19
C ALA A 116 -8.47 -1.01 11.24
N ASP A 117 -8.83 -0.45 12.40
CA ASP A 117 -9.06 0.98 12.56
C ASP A 117 -7.75 1.76 12.40
N GLU A 118 -6.68 1.28 13.03
CA GLU A 118 -5.33 1.81 12.88
C GLU A 118 -4.84 1.69 11.43
N LEU A 119 -4.98 0.51 10.82
CA LEU A 119 -4.51 0.26 9.45
C LEU A 119 -5.24 1.13 8.42
N CYS A 120 -6.49 1.51 8.68
CA CYS A 120 -7.31 2.37 7.82
C CYS A 120 -7.23 3.86 8.18
N ALA A 121 -6.71 4.21 9.37
CA ALA A 121 -6.61 5.58 9.83
C ALA A 121 -5.73 6.45 8.91
N PRO A 122 -5.81 7.79 9.01
CA PRO A 122 -4.85 8.67 8.36
C PRO A 122 -3.41 8.33 8.77
N TRP A 123 -2.62 7.77 7.86
CA TRP A 123 -1.27 7.27 8.17
C TRP A 123 -0.22 8.36 8.28
N ARG A 124 -0.35 9.48 7.54
CA ARG A 124 0.68 10.53 7.54
C ARG A 124 0.96 11.09 8.95
N PRO A 125 -0.06 11.39 9.78
CA PRO A 125 0.16 11.78 11.17
C PRO A 125 0.72 10.66 12.06
N LEU A 126 0.42 9.39 11.76
CA LEU A 126 0.92 8.23 12.53
C LEU A 126 2.41 8.02 12.25
N ASN A 127 2.81 7.92 10.98
CA ASN A 127 4.21 7.79 10.58
C ASN A 127 5.06 8.97 11.09
N ALA A 128 4.53 10.20 11.07
CA ALA A 128 5.23 11.37 11.60
C ALA A 128 5.51 11.30 13.12
N ARG A 129 4.77 10.48 13.86
CA ARG A 129 4.94 10.23 15.30
C ARG A 129 5.75 8.97 15.59
N GLY A 130 6.26 8.29 14.56
CA GLY A 130 6.91 6.98 14.69
C GLY A 130 5.96 5.90 15.19
N ARG A 131 4.69 5.96 14.76
CA ARG A 131 3.63 5.02 15.09
C ARG A 131 3.18 4.32 13.83
#